data_AF-A0A1Z5SKQ9-F1
#
_entry.id   AF-A0A1Z5SKQ9-F1
#
_cell.length_a   1.000
_cell.length_b   1.000
_cell.length_c   1.000
_cell.angle_alpha   90.00
_cell.angle_beta   90.00
_cell.angle_gamma   90.00
#
_symmetry.space_group_name_H-M   'P 1'
#
loop_
_entity.id
_entity.type
_entity.pdbx_description
1 polymer ?
#
loop_
_entity_poly.entity_id
_entity_poly.type
_entity_poly.pdbx_seq_one_letter_code
_entity_poly.pdbx_strand_id
1 'polypeptide(L)'
;MYNKKNLVAAILLTLLLGPFGLYYATVIGGIIMTIIVPAISFLVLRMNNPAEEISYVLGLTAGALFLYSIVIWPACIIWAVISVTIHNKKVTRKEYQYLETLAKINNIEHYQNNGNAEMLEWFKENPNKGMNDYYASKGKK
;
A
#
# COMPACT_ATOMS: atom_id res chain seq x y z
N MET A 1 18.71 4.19 -4.56
CA MET A 1 18.51 3.18 -3.50
C MET A 1 17.02 2.93 -3.34
N TYR A 2 16.62 1.66 -3.38
CA TYR A 2 15.22 1.22 -3.27
C TYR A 2 14.84 1.12 -1.79
N ASN A 3 14.15 2.13 -1.26
CA ASN A 3 13.79 2.16 0.16
C ASN A 3 12.46 1.45 0.40
N LYS A 4 12.48 0.39 1.21
CA LYS A 4 11.26 -0.27 1.71
C LYS A 4 10.58 0.63 2.72
N LYS A 5 9.24 0.68 2.67
CA LYS A 5 8.44 1.42 3.65
C LYS A 5 8.26 0.57 4.91
N ASN A 6 8.28 1.20 6.08
CA ASN A 6 8.06 0.52 7.35
C ASN A 6 6.54 0.27 7.55
N LEU A 7 6.16 -1.01 7.60
CA LEU A 7 4.77 -1.42 7.77
C LEU A 7 4.19 -0.97 9.11
N VAL A 8 4.97 -1.07 10.20
CA VAL A 8 4.53 -0.71 11.55
C VAL A 8 4.25 0.78 11.62
N ALA A 9 5.12 1.61 11.03
CA ALA A 9 4.90 3.05 10.95
C ALA A 9 3.60 3.38 10.20
N ALA A 10 3.32 2.69 9.09
CA ALA A 10 2.08 2.90 8.33
C ALA A 10 0.83 2.55 9.13
N ILE A 11 0.86 1.42 9.87
CA ILE A 11 -0.24 1.00 10.73
C ILE A 11 -0.44 2.00 11.86
N LEU A 12 0.63 2.39 12.57
CA LEU A 12 0.55 3.35 13.68
C LEU A 12 0.02 4.71 13.23
N LEU A 13 0.51 5.23 12.10
CA LEU A 13 0.05 6.50 11.55
C LEU A 13 -1.43 6.43 11.15
N THR A 14 -1.86 5.34 10.52
CA THR A 14 -3.27 5.16 10.11
C THR A 14 -4.18 4.92 11.31
N LEU A 15 -3.68 4.25 12.35
CA LEU A 15 -4.40 4.05 13.60
C LEU A 15 -4.59 5.36 14.35
N LEU A 16 -3.57 6.21 14.46
CA LEU A 16 -3.67 7.49 15.20
C LEU A 16 -4.39 8.59 14.41
N LEU A 17 -4.17 8.67 13.11
CA LEU A 17 -4.62 9.80 12.27
C LEU A 17 -5.75 9.42 11.30
N GLY A 18 -6.15 8.15 11.27
CA GLY A 18 -7.20 7.65 10.38
C GLY A 18 -6.85 7.82 8.90
N PRO A 19 -7.75 8.42 8.09
CA PRO A 19 -7.52 8.68 6.67
C PRO A 19 -6.23 9.47 6.38
N PHE A 20 -5.83 10.38 7.29
CA PHE A 20 -4.59 11.15 7.12
C PHE A 20 -3.34 10.30 7.27
N GLY A 21 -3.37 9.23 8.08
CA GLY A 21 -2.26 8.30 8.17
C GLY A 21 -2.04 7.48 6.89
N LEU A 22 -3.07 7.37 6.05
CA LEU A 22 -3.01 6.66 4.78
C LEU A 22 -2.01 7.30 3.79
N TYR A 23 -1.74 8.61 3.91
CA TYR A 23 -0.78 9.31 3.04
C TYR A 23 0.64 8.74 3.12
N TYR A 24 1.02 8.17 4.27
CA TYR A 24 2.31 7.49 4.41
C TYR A 24 2.38 6.23 3.52
N ALA A 25 1.28 5.47 3.47
CA ALA A 25 1.16 4.27 2.65
C ALA A 25 0.96 4.61 1.16
N THR A 26 -0.08 5.40 0.85
CA THR A 26 -0.50 5.77 -0.51
C THR A 26 -1.12 7.18 -0.54
N VAL A 27 -0.53 8.06 -1.35
CA VAL A 27 -1.01 9.44 -1.55
C VAL A 27 -2.41 9.45 -2.17
N ILE A 28 -2.65 8.60 -3.17
CA ILE A 28 -3.94 8.53 -3.88
C ILE A 28 -5.05 8.08 -2.94
N GLY A 29 -4.80 7.03 -2.15
CA GLY A 29 -5.80 6.57 -1.19
C GLY A 29 -6.11 7.62 -0.12
N GLY A 30 -5.09 8.35 0.33
CA GLY A 30 -5.26 9.48 1.26
C GLY A 30 -6.20 10.54 0.69
N ILE A 31 -5.93 11.01 -0.55
CA ILE A 31 -6.76 12.01 -1.24
C ILE A 31 -8.21 11.53 -1.42
N ILE A 32 -8.40 10.27 -1.80
CA ILE A 32 -9.75 9.71 -1.99
C ILE A 32 -10.53 9.80 -0.68
N MET A 33 -9.92 9.37 0.43
CA MET A 33 -10.61 9.29 1.72
C MET A 33 -10.80 10.64 2.41
N THR A 34 -9.88 11.61 2.23
CA THR A 34 -9.97 12.91 2.92
C THR A 34 -10.66 14.00 2.10
N ILE A 35 -10.63 13.92 0.77
CA ILE A 35 -11.18 14.99 -0.09
C ILE A 35 -12.36 14.47 -0.89
N ILE A 36 -12.16 13.39 -1.65
CA ILE A 36 -13.16 12.95 -2.64
C ILE A 36 -14.42 12.44 -1.95
N VAL A 37 -14.28 11.59 -0.94
CA VAL A 37 -15.45 11.06 -0.22
C VAL A 37 -16.26 12.19 0.46
N PRO A 38 -15.66 13.08 1.28
CA PRO A 38 -16.39 14.21 1.84
C PRO A 38 -17.05 15.12 0.81
N ALA A 39 -16.35 15.41 -0.30
CA ALA A 39 -16.90 16.25 -1.37
C ALA A 39 -18.11 15.60 -2.04
N ILE A 40 -18.05 14.30 -2.35
CA ILE A 40 -19.17 13.55 -2.93
C ILE A 40 -20.34 13.50 -1.94
N SER A 41 -20.08 13.21 -0.65
CA SER A 41 -21.13 13.19 0.38
C SER A 41 -21.84 14.54 0.48
N PHE A 42 -21.08 15.64 0.48
CA PHE A 42 -21.64 16.99 0.48
C PHE A 42 -22.48 17.26 -0.77
N LEU A 43 -21.97 16.93 -1.96
CA LEU A 43 -22.70 17.15 -3.22
C LEU A 43 -24.00 16.36 -3.27
N VAL A 44 -23.98 15.08 -2.89
CA VAL A 44 -25.18 14.23 -2.85
C VAL A 44 -26.23 14.81 -1.90
N LEU A 45 -25.82 15.21 -0.70
CA LEU A 45 -26.75 15.81 0.27
C LEU A 45 -27.30 17.15 -0.21
N ARG A 46 -26.47 17.97 -0.87
CA ARG A 46 -26.90 19.25 -1.45
C ARG A 46 -27.89 19.07 -2.60
N MET A 47 -27.65 18.10 -3.49
CA MET A 47 -28.54 17.80 -4.61
C MET A 47 -29.90 17.29 -4.13
N ASN A 48 -29.94 16.52 -3.03
CA ASN A 48 -31.19 16.01 -2.47
C ASN A 48 -31.97 17.05 -1.66
N ASN A 49 -31.31 18.11 -1.18
CA ASN A 49 -31.92 19.16 -0.34
C ASN A 49 -31.58 20.55 -0.88
N PRO A 50 -32.05 20.92 -2.09
CA PRO A 50 -31.66 22.19 -2.74
C PRO A 50 -32.30 23.42 -2.09
N ALA A 51 -33.49 23.27 -1.49
CA ALA A 51 -34.24 24.35 -0.85
C ALA A 51 -33.77 24.66 0.58
N GLU A 52 -32.99 23.76 1.19
CA GLU A 52 -32.51 23.93 2.56
C GLU A 52 -31.33 24.92 2.62
N GLU A 53 -31.19 25.58 3.78
CA GLU A 53 -30.06 26.46 4.03
C GLU A 53 -28.73 25.70 4.08
N ILE A 54 -27.67 26.35 3.59
CA ILE A 54 -26.32 25.76 3.51
C ILE A 54 -25.85 25.29 4.88
N SER A 55 -26.14 26.05 5.94
CA SER A 55 -25.77 25.72 7.32
C SER A 55 -26.36 24.37 7.77
N TYR A 56 -27.61 24.08 7.41
CA TYR A 56 -28.27 22.82 7.75
C TYR A 56 -27.64 21.64 7.00
N VAL A 57 -27.40 21.80 5.69
CA VAL A 57 -26.75 20.77 4.86
C VAL A 57 -25.33 20.47 5.35
N LEU A 58 -24.58 21.50 5.77
CA LEU A 58 -23.25 21.33 6.37
C LEU A 58 -23.33 20.55 7.69
N GLY A 59 -24.31 20.85 8.55
CA GLY A 59 -24.54 20.11 9.79
C GLY A 59 -24.83 18.62 9.56
N LEU A 60 -25.73 18.32 8.61
CA LEU A 60 -26.02 16.93 8.21
C LEU A 60 -24.80 16.22 7.63
N THR A 61 -24.04 16.92 6.78
CA THR A 61 -22.83 16.36 6.16
C THR A 61 -21.77 16.05 7.24
N ALA A 62 -21.56 16.96 8.20
CA ALA A 62 -20.63 16.74 9.30
C ALA A 62 -21.05 15.55 10.17
N GLY A 63 -22.33 15.43 10.50
CA GLY A 63 -22.87 14.28 11.24
C GLY A 63 -22.70 12.96 10.48
N ALA A 64 -22.99 12.93 9.18
CA ALA A 64 -22.80 11.76 8.34
C ALA A 64 -21.32 11.36 8.25
N LEU A 65 -20.41 12.32 8.10
CA LEU A 65 -18.97 12.07 8.07
C LEU A 65 -18.41 11.60 9.41
N PHE A 66 -19.00 12.03 10.52
CA PHE A 66 -18.62 11.54 11.85
C PHE A 66 -18.95 10.05 12.00
N LEU A 67 -20.18 9.64 11.63
CA LEU A 67 -20.56 8.22 11.64
C LEU A 67 -19.75 7.40 10.64
N TYR A 68 -19.50 7.96 9.45
CA TYR A 68 -18.65 7.36 8.44
C TYR A 68 -17.22 7.13 8.93
N SER A 69 -16.68 8.07 9.71
CA SER A 69 -15.32 7.98 10.29
C SER A 69 -15.14 6.71 11.13
N ILE A 70 -16.16 6.26 11.86
CA ILE A 70 -16.08 5.05 12.70
C ILE A 70 -15.88 3.80 11.83
N VAL A 71 -16.56 3.73 10.68
CA VAL A 71 -16.49 2.57 9.78
C VAL A 71 -15.26 2.64 8.86
N ILE A 72 -14.90 3.85 8.40
CA ILE A 72 -13.77 4.02 7.47
C ILE A 72 -12.43 3.79 8.16
N TRP A 73 -12.34 4.04 9.47
CA TRP A 73 -11.08 3.94 10.21
C TRP A 73 -10.44 2.54 10.13
N PRO A 74 -11.13 1.43 10.43
CA PRO A 74 -10.58 0.09 10.23
C PRO A 74 -10.32 -0.22 8.74
N ALA A 75 -11.15 0.29 7.82
CA ALA A 75 -10.93 0.11 6.39
C ALA A 75 -9.61 0.77 5.92
N CYS A 76 -9.28 1.96 6.45
CA CYS A 76 -8.02 2.64 6.18
C CYS A 76 -6.82 1.80 6.65
N ILE A 77 -6.90 1.16 7.82
CA ILE A 77 -5.80 0.32 8.33
C ILE A 77 -5.53 -0.85 7.37
N ILE A 78 -6.59 -1.56 6.95
CA ILE A 78 -6.48 -2.66 5.99
C ILE A 78 -5.86 -2.18 4.68
N TRP A 79 -6.32 -1.04 4.17
CA TRP A 79 -5.81 -0.46 2.93
C TRP A 79 -4.34 -0.04 3.03
N ALA A 80 -3.92 0.52 4.18
CA ALA A 80 -2.53 0.89 4.43
C ALA A 80 -1.61 -0.34 4.41
N VAL A 81 -2.01 -1.43 5.06
CA VAL A 81 -1.27 -2.71 5.08
C VAL A 81 -1.10 -3.26 3.67
N ILE A 82 -2.19 -3.32 2.89
CA ILE A 82 -2.15 -3.79 1.50
C ILE A 82 -1.22 -2.91 0.66
N SER A 83 -1.35 -1.60 0.76
CA SER A 83 -0.57 -0.64 -0.04
C SER A 83 0.94 -0.72 0.25
N VAL A 84 1.32 -0.82 1.52
CA VAL A 84 2.75 -0.98 1.91
C VAL A 84 3.30 -2.32 1.47
N THR A 85 2.52 -3.39 1.61
CA THR A 85 2.94 -4.74 1.19
C THR A 85 3.19 -4.79 -0.32
N ILE A 86 2.29 -4.22 -1.12
CA ILE A 86 2.44 -4.10 -2.57
C ILE A 86 3.65 -3.25 -2.92
N HIS A 87 3.85 -2.12 -2.24
CA HIS A 87 5.00 -1.25 -2.47
C HIS A 87 6.31 -1.98 -2.19
N ASN A 88 6.43 -2.62 -1.02
CA ASN A 88 7.62 -3.37 -0.63
C ASN A 88 7.90 -4.53 -1.59
N LYS A 89 6.87 -5.25 -2.06
CA LYS A 89 7.02 -6.30 -3.08
C LYS A 89 7.55 -5.75 -4.41
N LYS A 90 7.08 -4.56 -4.85
CA LYS A 90 7.57 -3.91 -6.06
C LYS A 90 9.03 -3.45 -5.93
N VAL A 91 9.39 -2.87 -4.79
CA VAL A 91 10.76 -2.41 -4.48
C VAL A 91 11.73 -3.60 -4.52
N THR A 92 11.38 -4.71 -3.86
CA THR A 92 12.15 -5.96 -3.88
C THR A 92 12.32 -6.52 -5.30
N ARG A 93 11.27 -6.52 -6.14
CA ARG A 93 11.39 -6.97 -7.54
C ARG A 93 12.37 -6.15 -8.37
N LYS A 94 12.36 -4.82 -8.20
CA LYS A 94 13.26 -3.93 -8.93
C LYS A 94 14.72 -4.09 -8.50
N GLU A 95 14.94 -4.40 -7.22
CA GLU A 95 16.26 -4.74 -6.69
C GLU A 95 16.83 -5.99 -7.39
N TYR A 96 16.02 -7.04 -7.58
CA TYR A 96 16.46 -8.23 -8.34
C TYR A 96 16.76 -7.93 -9.81
N GLN A 97 15.90 -7.18 -10.49
CA GLN A 97 16.14 -6.83 -11.89
C GLN A 97 17.45 -6.08 -12.07
N TYR A 98 17.80 -5.22 -11.10
CA TYR A 98 19.07 -4.53 -11.09
C TYR A 98 20.24 -5.51 -10.87
N LEU A 99 20.16 -6.41 -9.89
CA LEU A 99 21.19 -7.42 -9.63
C LEU A 99 21.39 -8.37 -10.83
N GLU A 100 20.31 -8.79 -11.49
CA GLU A 100 20.37 -9.61 -12.71
C GLU A 100 21.06 -8.87 -13.86
N THR A 101 20.75 -7.57 -14.01
CA THR A 101 21.38 -6.73 -15.04
C THR A 101 22.88 -6.57 -14.74
N LEU A 102 23.26 -6.36 -13.48
CA LEU A 102 24.67 -6.29 -13.08
C LEU A 102 25.41 -7.60 -13.31
N ALA A 103 24.78 -8.75 -12.99
CA ALA A 103 25.38 -10.07 -13.22
C ALA A 103 25.63 -10.32 -14.72
N LYS A 104 24.71 -9.90 -15.60
CA LYS A 104 24.89 -10.00 -17.06
C LYS A 104 25.99 -9.10 -17.59
N ILE A 105 26.11 -7.87 -17.06
CA ILE A 105 27.13 -6.91 -17.50
C ILE A 105 28.53 -7.35 -17.07
N ASN A 106 28.68 -7.91 -15.87
CA ASN A 106 30.00 -8.18 -15.29
C ASN A 106 30.57 -9.59 -15.61
N ASN A 107 29.90 -10.35 -16.47
CA ASN A 107 30.28 -11.61 -17.12
C ASN A 107 30.96 -12.73 -16.31
N ILE A 108 31.14 -12.65 -14.98
CA ILE A 108 31.97 -13.61 -14.21
C ILE A 108 31.45 -13.84 -12.78
N GLU A 109 31.12 -15.11 -12.49
CA GLU A 109 31.35 -15.99 -11.32
C GLU A 109 31.15 -15.50 -9.87
N HIS A 110 31.19 -14.20 -9.58
CA HIS A 110 31.15 -13.72 -8.20
C HIS A 110 29.75 -13.72 -7.57
N TYR A 111 28.69 -13.87 -8.39
CA TYR A 111 27.30 -14.08 -7.95
C TYR A 111 26.92 -15.55 -7.77
N GLN A 112 27.72 -16.48 -8.31
CA GLN A 112 27.46 -17.92 -8.16
C GLN A 112 27.81 -18.46 -6.77
N ASN A 113 28.59 -17.73 -5.96
CA ASN A 113 29.22 -18.30 -4.77
C ASN A 113 28.46 -18.09 -3.44
N ASN A 114 27.24 -17.56 -3.43
CA ASN A 114 26.49 -17.39 -2.18
C ASN A 114 24.98 -17.28 -2.41
N GLY A 115 24.23 -18.38 -2.21
CA GLY A 115 22.77 -18.48 -1.99
C GLY A 115 21.78 -17.93 -3.03
N ASN A 116 22.19 -16.93 -3.80
CA ASN A 116 21.36 -16.13 -4.69
C ASN A 116 21.28 -16.75 -6.09
N ALA A 117 22.27 -17.54 -6.52
CA ALA A 117 22.24 -18.25 -7.79
C ALA A 117 21.17 -19.35 -7.80
N GLU A 118 21.14 -20.17 -6.75
CA GLU A 118 20.12 -21.22 -6.58
C GLU A 118 18.71 -20.64 -6.51
N MET A 119 18.56 -19.49 -5.84
CA MET A 119 17.31 -18.76 -5.78
C MET A 119 16.87 -18.19 -7.15
N LEU A 120 17.82 -17.67 -7.93
CA LEU A 120 17.56 -17.19 -9.29
C LEU A 120 17.10 -18.31 -10.21
N GLU A 121 17.74 -19.49 -10.13
CA GLU A 121 17.31 -20.68 -10.87
C GLU A 121 15.91 -21.11 -10.47
N TRP A 122 15.63 -21.18 -9.17
CA TRP A 122 14.30 -21.52 -8.69
C TRP A 122 13.20 -20.56 -9.20
N PHE A 123 13.51 -19.27 -9.34
CA PHE A 123 12.57 -18.30 -9.91
C PHE A 123 12.38 -18.43 -11.42
N LYS A 124 13.40 -18.89 -12.17
CA LYS A 124 13.21 -19.21 -13.60
C LYS A 124 12.20 -20.35 -13.77
N GLU A 125 12.25 -21.33 -12.89
CA GLU A 125 11.30 -22.44 -12.87
C GLU A 125 9.93 -22.05 -12.28
N ASN A 126 9.88 -21.00 -11.46
CA ASN A 126 8.67 -20.55 -10.76
C ASN A 126 8.41 -19.04 -10.96
N PRO A 127 8.12 -18.57 -12.20
CA PRO A 127 8.03 -17.15 -12.54
C PRO A 127 6.89 -16.40 -11.83
N ASN A 128 5.88 -17.13 -11.33
CA ASN A 128 4.75 -16.59 -10.58
C ASN A 128 4.97 -16.57 -9.05
N LYS A 129 6.04 -17.19 -8.54
CA LYS A 129 6.32 -17.28 -7.10
C LYS A 129 7.27 -16.18 -6.63
N GLY A 130 7.19 -15.86 -5.35
CA GLY A 130 7.98 -14.83 -4.70
C GLY A 130 9.03 -15.38 -3.73
N MET A 131 9.79 -14.47 -3.13
CA MET A 131 10.88 -14.78 -2.20
C MET A 131 10.45 -15.61 -0.99
N ASN A 132 9.27 -15.29 -0.44
CA ASN A 132 8.73 -16.04 0.69
C ASN A 132 8.43 -17.50 0.29
N ASP A 133 8.06 -17.74 -0.96
CA ASP A 133 7.81 -19.09 -1.47
C ASP A 133 9.12 -19.87 -1.65
N TYR A 134 10.20 -19.19 -2.09
CA TYR A 134 11.53 -19.79 -2.13
C TYR A 134 12.01 -20.17 -0.72
N TYR A 135 11.98 -19.25 0.24
CA TYR A 135 12.39 -19.56 1.61
C TYR A 135 11.48 -20.60 2.29
N ALA A 136 10.17 -20.57 2.03
CA ALA A 136 9.25 -21.62 2.48
C ALA A 136 9.55 -22.99 1.85
N SER A 137 10.07 -23.03 0.62
CA SER A 137 10.53 -24.27 -0.02
C SER A 137 11.83 -24.82 0.61
N LYS A 138 12.68 -23.93 1.15
CA LYS A 138 13.98 -24.29 1.76
C LYS A 138 13.89 -24.57 3.25
N GLY A 139 12.98 -23.92 3.99
CA GLY A 139 12.74 -24.13 5.42
C GLY A 139 11.93 -25.37 5.79
N LYS A 140 11.63 -26.25 4.82
CA LYS A 140 10.97 -27.56 5.02
C LYS A 140 11.97 -28.73 5.14
N LYS A 141 13.23 -28.46 5.52
CA LYS A 141 14.22 -29.49 5.82
C LYS A 141 14.43 -29.61 7.32
#